data_AF-A0A9D7ACZ8-F1
#
_entry.id   AF-A0A9D7ACZ8-F1
#
_cell.length_a   1.000
_cell.length_b   1.000
_cell.length_c   1.000
_cell.angle_alpha   90.00
_cell.angle_beta   90.00
_cell.angle_gamma   90.00
#
_symmetry.space_group_name_H-M   'P 1'
#
loop_
_entity.id
_entity.type
_entity.pdbx_description
1 polymer ?
#
loop_
_entity_poly.entity_id
_entity_poly.type
_entity_poly.pdbx_seq_one_letter_code
_entity_poly.pdbx_strand_id
1 'polypeptide(L)'
;MKKSLAVFVIVFFLAAALAAQNEAAPKMPEPDKAPKKGAAQIVVNGGPKGDIAFPHAKHQDTLKDCSLCHAQFAREPGVIVKMKAAGSLEPKAVMKACIACHKKGMEAGQKTGPTSCVKCHGTAQ
;
A
#
# COMPACT_ATOMS: atom_id res chain seq x y z
N MET A 1 26.13 27.24 63.95
CA MET A 1 25.39 27.62 65.18
C MET A 1 23.90 27.70 64.86
N LYS A 2 23.07 27.03 65.68
CA LYS A 2 21.62 27.24 65.93
C LYS A 2 20.67 27.12 64.72
N LYS A 3 19.94 26.01 64.57
CA LYS A 3 18.74 25.55 65.30
C LYS A 3 17.47 26.36 64.96
N SER A 4 16.54 25.65 64.32
CA SER A 4 15.07 25.69 64.51
C SER A 4 14.32 26.98 64.12
N LEU A 5 13.17 26.84 63.46
CA LEU A 5 11.86 26.90 64.14
C LEU A 5 10.70 26.89 63.12
N ALA A 6 9.77 25.95 63.34
CA ALA A 6 8.31 26.00 63.18
C ALA A 6 7.69 26.88 62.07
N VAL A 7 6.99 26.26 61.10
CA VAL A 7 5.52 26.10 61.12
C VAL A 7 4.81 27.45 61.22
N PHE A 8 4.45 28.06 60.08
CA PHE A 8 3.38 29.05 60.03
C PHE A 8 2.75 29.06 58.64
N VAL A 9 1.42 28.93 58.65
CA VAL A 9 0.49 29.23 57.55
C VAL A 9 0.40 28.18 56.44
N ILE A 10 -0.14 27.04 56.83
CA ILE A 10 -1.19 26.36 56.07
C ILE A 10 -2.28 27.40 55.74
N VAL A 11 -2.89 27.27 54.55
CA VAL A 11 -4.01 28.07 54.01
C VAL A 11 -3.61 29.30 53.18
N PHE A 12 -2.92 29.05 52.05
CA PHE A 12 -3.15 29.85 50.85
C PHE A 12 -3.80 28.99 49.77
N PHE A 13 -5.12 29.14 49.70
CA PHE A 13 -5.91 29.24 48.47
C PHE A 13 -5.48 28.38 47.28
N LEU A 14 -6.31 27.35 47.07
CA LEU A 14 -7.02 27.04 45.82
C LEU A 14 -6.27 27.22 44.48
N ALA A 15 -6.39 26.14 43.71
CA ALA A 15 -6.37 26.09 42.25
C ALA A 15 -4.99 25.97 41.60
N ALA A 16 -4.45 24.76 41.60
CA ALA A 16 -3.83 24.22 40.41
C ALA A 16 -4.29 22.78 40.25
N ALA A 17 -5.39 22.63 39.51
CA ALA A 17 -5.90 21.36 39.05
C ALA A 17 -4.83 20.60 38.26
N LEU A 18 -4.73 19.31 38.56
CA LEU A 18 -4.37 18.21 37.67
C LEU A 18 -3.66 18.61 36.36
N ALA A 19 -2.32 18.59 36.37
CA ALA A 19 -1.57 18.18 35.19
C ALA A 19 -1.29 16.68 35.32
N ALA A 20 -2.35 15.87 35.19
CA ALA A 20 -2.22 14.44 34.95
C ALA A 20 -1.55 14.26 33.57
N GLN A 21 -0.25 13.97 33.59
CA GLN A 21 0.39 12.93 32.79
C GLN A 21 -0.41 12.52 31.53
N ASN A 22 -0.35 13.34 30.48
CA ASN A 22 -0.78 12.90 29.16
C ASN A 22 0.38 12.17 28.47
N GLU A 23 0.77 11.03 29.04
CA GLU A 23 1.55 10.05 28.29
C GLU A 23 0.55 9.33 27.40
N ALA A 24 0.50 9.74 26.12
CA ALA A 24 -0.17 8.97 25.10
C ALA A 24 0.38 7.54 25.15
N ALA A 25 -0.42 6.61 25.69
CA ALA A 25 -0.09 5.21 25.67
C ALA A 25 0.31 4.81 24.24
N PRO A 26 1.38 4.02 24.05
CA PRO A 26 1.70 3.50 22.73
C PRO A 26 0.47 2.75 22.22
N LYS A 27 -0.13 3.24 21.12
CA LYS A 27 -1.16 2.50 20.41
C LYS A 27 -0.58 1.12 20.09
N MET A 28 -1.08 0.10 20.77
CA MET A 28 -0.81 -1.28 20.38
C MET A 28 -1.22 -1.43 18.91
N PRO A 29 -0.46 -2.15 18.07
CA PRO A 29 -0.92 -2.46 16.73
C PRO A 29 -2.22 -3.28 16.86
N GLU A 30 -3.32 -2.74 16.33
CA GLU A 30 -4.60 -3.47 16.19
C GLU A 30 -4.32 -4.83 15.52
N PRO A 31 -4.71 -5.96 16.14
CA PRO A 31 -4.80 -7.22 15.43
C PRO A 31 -5.96 -7.10 14.42
N ASP A 32 -5.76 -7.59 13.20
CA ASP A 32 -6.70 -7.60 12.06
C ASP A 32 -6.66 -6.44 11.04
N LYS A 33 -5.45 -6.02 10.62
CA LYS A 33 -5.28 -5.28 9.34
C LYS A 33 -4.37 -5.98 8.35
N ALA A 34 -4.51 -7.29 8.20
CA ALA A 34 -3.98 -7.94 7.00
C ALA A 34 -4.63 -7.29 5.76
N PRO A 35 -3.86 -6.86 4.74
CA PRO A 35 -4.42 -6.28 3.53
C PRO A 35 -5.40 -7.27 2.90
N LYS A 36 -6.66 -6.88 2.73
CA LYS A 36 -7.66 -7.72 2.04
C LYS A 36 -7.16 -8.01 0.62
N LYS A 37 -6.96 -9.30 0.30
CA LYS A 37 -6.59 -9.75 -1.04
C LYS A 37 -7.71 -9.44 -2.03
N GLY A 38 -7.35 -9.31 -3.31
CA GLY A 38 -8.30 -9.05 -4.38
C GLY A 38 -8.78 -10.37 -4.99
N ALA A 39 -9.58 -10.28 -6.06
CA ALA A 39 -9.92 -11.46 -6.85
C ALA A 39 -8.64 -12.17 -7.33
N ALA A 40 -8.67 -13.50 -7.36
CA ALA A 40 -7.49 -14.31 -7.69
C ALA A 40 -7.07 -14.16 -9.16
N GLN A 41 -8.05 -13.97 -10.04
CA GLN A 41 -7.88 -13.69 -11.46
C GLN A 41 -8.67 -12.42 -11.79
N ILE A 42 -8.09 -11.53 -12.57
CA ILE A 42 -8.77 -10.34 -13.11
C ILE A 42 -8.50 -10.22 -14.60
N VAL A 43 -9.28 -9.40 -15.30
CA VAL A 43 -9.05 -9.08 -16.70
C VAL A 43 -8.56 -7.64 -16.81
N VAL A 44 -7.43 -7.44 -17.48
CA VAL A 44 -6.89 -6.12 -17.80
C VAL A 44 -7.13 -5.84 -19.28
N ASN A 45 -7.84 -4.75 -19.56
CA ASN A 45 -8.13 -4.38 -20.94
C ASN A 45 -6.85 -3.98 -21.71
N GLY A 46 -6.47 -4.84 -22.66
CA GLY A 46 -5.27 -4.66 -23.49
C GLY A 46 -5.52 -3.90 -24.80
N GLY A 47 -6.73 -3.38 -25.00
CA GLY A 47 -7.10 -2.60 -26.18
C GLY A 47 -7.07 -3.44 -27.46
N PRO A 48 -6.58 -2.90 -28.60
CA PRO A 48 -6.60 -3.61 -29.89
C PRO A 48 -5.83 -4.92 -29.94
N LYS A 49 -4.97 -5.19 -28.95
CA LYS A 49 -4.22 -6.46 -28.85
C LYS A 49 -5.00 -7.55 -28.11
N GLY A 50 -6.19 -7.26 -27.61
CA GLY A 50 -6.98 -8.17 -26.80
C GLY A 50 -6.68 -8.06 -25.32
N ASP A 51 -7.61 -8.57 -24.52
CA ASP A 51 -7.54 -8.54 -23.08
C ASP A 51 -6.46 -9.47 -22.52
N ILE A 52 -5.94 -9.10 -21.36
CA ILE A 52 -4.94 -9.87 -20.62
C ILE A 52 -5.64 -10.41 -19.38
N ALA A 53 -5.82 -11.72 -19.28
CA ALA A 53 -6.19 -12.29 -17.99
C ALA A 53 -4.93 -12.26 -17.07
N PHE A 54 -5.09 -11.67 -15.89
CA PHE A 54 -4.01 -11.35 -14.98
C PHE A 54 -4.15 -12.18 -13.70
N PRO A 55 -3.19 -13.08 -13.40
CA PRO A 55 -3.22 -13.93 -12.21
C PRO A 55 -2.82 -13.11 -10.98
N HIS A 56 -3.76 -12.30 -10.49
CA HIS A 56 -3.53 -11.36 -9.39
C HIS A 56 -3.12 -12.07 -8.09
N ALA A 57 -3.72 -13.21 -7.74
CA ALA A 57 -3.32 -14.00 -6.56
C ALA A 57 -1.84 -14.38 -6.60
N LYS A 58 -1.33 -14.82 -7.76
CA LYS A 58 0.09 -15.19 -7.93
C LYS A 58 1.03 -14.02 -7.59
N HIS A 59 0.66 -12.80 -7.98
CA HIS A 59 1.43 -11.60 -7.64
C HIS A 59 1.31 -11.28 -6.15
N GLN A 60 0.12 -11.39 -5.56
CA GLN A 60 -0.10 -11.16 -4.13
C GLN A 60 0.70 -12.14 -3.27
N ASP A 61 0.75 -13.42 -3.65
CA ASP A 61 1.45 -14.47 -2.90
C ASP A 61 2.97 -14.35 -3.02
N THR A 62 3.46 -13.96 -4.21
CA THR A 62 4.89 -13.83 -4.48
C THR A 62 5.47 -12.54 -3.90
N LEU A 63 4.78 -11.41 -4.09
CA LEU A 63 5.33 -10.09 -3.77
C LEU A 63 4.99 -9.64 -2.35
N LYS A 64 3.81 -10.00 -1.84
CA LYS A 64 3.28 -9.62 -0.50
C LYS A 64 3.21 -8.10 -0.20
N ASP A 65 3.70 -7.27 -1.10
CA ASP A 65 3.60 -5.81 -1.07
C ASP A 65 2.61 -5.32 -2.13
N CYS A 66 1.47 -4.85 -1.65
CA CYS A 66 0.41 -4.34 -2.51
C CYS A 66 0.72 -2.96 -3.10
N SER A 67 1.65 -2.20 -2.50
CA SER A 67 1.98 -0.84 -2.93
C SER A 67 2.71 -0.82 -4.27
N LEU A 68 3.44 -1.90 -4.61
CA LEU A 68 4.17 -2.08 -5.87
C LEU A 68 3.30 -1.83 -7.11
N CYS A 69 1.99 -2.11 -7.01
CA CYS A 69 1.04 -1.81 -8.06
C CYS A 69 0.10 -0.68 -7.67
N HIS A 70 -0.36 -0.66 -6.41
CA HIS A 70 -1.42 0.24 -5.99
C HIS A 70 -1.00 1.67 -5.67
N ALA A 71 0.31 1.97 -5.72
CA ALA A 71 0.79 3.35 -5.78
C ALA A 71 0.42 4.02 -7.12
N GLN A 72 0.32 3.26 -8.22
CA GLN A 72 0.00 3.79 -9.55
C GLN A 72 -1.44 3.50 -9.97
N PHE A 73 -2.01 2.38 -9.52
CA PHE A 73 -3.37 1.98 -9.87
C PHE A 73 -4.20 1.81 -8.60
N ALA A 74 -5.15 2.70 -8.32
CA ALA A 74 -5.97 2.59 -7.12
C ALA A 74 -6.65 1.21 -7.00
N ARG A 75 -6.95 0.77 -5.78
CA ARG A 75 -7.62 -0.52 -5.50
C ARG A 75 -9.10 -0.45 -5.84
N GLU A 76 -9.41 -0.25 -7.11
CA GLU A 76 -10.76 -0.04 -7.61
C GLU A 76 -10.97 -0.80 -8.93
N PRO A 77 -12.07 -1.56 -9.08
CA PRO A 77 -12.41 -2.19 -10.35
C PRO A 77 -12.51 -1.16 -11.49
N GLY A 78 -11.87 -1.46 -12.62
CA GLY A 78 -11.92 -0.59 -13.80
C GLY A 78 -11.09 0.68 -13.71
N VAL A 79 -10.25 0.89 -12.67
CA VAL A 79 -9.43 2.10 -12.51
C VAL A 79 -8.60 2.41 -13.76
N ILE A 80 -8.01 1.41 -14.41
CA ILE A 80 -7.20 1.58 -15.61
C ILE A 80 -8.05 2.13 -16.78
N VAL A 81 -9.30 1.67 -16.91
CA VAL A 81 -10.22 2.17 -17.95
C VAL A 81 -10.59 3.63 -17.66
N LYS A 82 -10.87 3.96 -16.40
CA LYS A 82 -11.15 5.34 -15.97
C LYS A 82 -9.97 6.27 -16.26
N MET A 83 -8.76 5.85 -15.88
CA MET A 83 -7.54 6.62 -16.14
C MET A 83 -7.26 6.81 -17.63
N LYS A 84 -7.51 5.79 -18.47
CA LYS A 84 -7.43 5.92 -19.93
C LYS A 84 -8.45 6.94 -20.46
N ALA A 85 -9.71 6.86 -20.02
CA ALA A 85 -10.77 7.77 -20.43
C ALA A 85 -10.50 9.23 -20.00
N ALA A 86 -9.88 9.41 -18.83
CA ALA A 86 -9.46 10.71 -18.32
C ALA A 86 -8.20 11.28 -19.00
N GLY A 87 -7.55 10.52 -19.90
CA GLY A 87 -6.29 10.93 -20.53
C GLY A 87 -5.11 11.02 -19.57
N SER A 88 -5.22 10.44 -18.36
CA SER A 88 -4.19 10.53 -17.31
C SER A 88 -3.10 9.47 -17.42
N LEU A 89 -3.08 8.71 -18.52
CA LEU A 89 -2.10 7.67 -18.79
C LEU A 89 -1.41 7.95 -20.11
N GLU A 90 -0.09 8.06 -20.04
CA GLU A 90 0.76 8.04 -21.22
C GLU A 90 0.53 6.78 -22.07
N PRO A 91 0.74 6.85 -23.40
CA PRO A 91 0.66 5.69 -24.26
C PRO A 91 1.50 4.53 -23.72
N LYS A 92 0.85 3.37 -23.55
CA LYS A 92 1.45 2.12 -23.05
C LYS A 92 1.95 2.19 -21.60
N ALA A 93 1.55 3.18 -20.78
CA ALA A 93 1.99 3.31 -19.39
C ALA A 93 1.77 2.02 -18.57
N VAL A 94 0.58 1.41 -18.69
CA VAL A 94 0.24 0.16 -17.99
C VAL A 94 1.20 -0.97 -18.40
N MET A 95 1.41 -1.16 -19.70
CA MET A 95 2.31 -2.18 -20.22
C MET A 95 3.75 -1.97 -19.74
N LYS A 96 4.24 -0.72 -19.77
CA LYS A 96 5.59 -0.36 -19.30
C LYS A 96 5.78 -0.71 -17.83
N ALA A 97 4.78 -0.42 -16.97
CA ALA A 97 4.85 -0.76 -15.55
C ALA A 97 5.03 -2.26 -15.30
N CYS A 98 4.25 -3.10 -16.01
CA CYS A 98 4.36 -4.55 -15.90
C CYS A 98 5.71 -5.07 -16.41
N ILE A 99 6.12 -4.65 -17.61
CA ILE A 99 7.35 -5.12 -18.26
C ILE A 99 8.59 -4.69 -17.47
N ALA A 100 8.60 -3.49 -16.87
CA ALA A 100 9.73 -3.01 -16.10
C ALA A 100 10.07 -3.94 -14.94
N CYS A 101 9.06 -4.33 -14.14
CA CYS A 101 9.26 -5.29 -13.05
C CYS A 101 9.68 -6.66 -13.58
N HIS A 102 9.04 -7.14 -14.66
CA HIS A 102 9.36 -8.46 -15.19
C HIS A 102 10.79 -8.54 -15.74
N LYS A 103 11.26 -7.51 -16.45
CA LYS A 103 12.63 -7.41 -16.95
C LYS A 103 13.65 -7.38 -15.82
N LYS A 104 13.41 -6.58 -14.78
CA LYS A 104 14.30 -6.54 -13.61
C LYS A 104 14.44 -7.92 -12.95
N GLY A 105 13.34 -8.66 -12.81
CA GLY A 105 13.39 -10.05 -12.32
C GLY A 105 14.19 -10.98 -13.24
N MET A 106 14.02 -10.85 -14.56
CA MET A 106 14.76 -11.63 -15.56
C MET A 106 16.26 -11.37 -15.49
N GLU A 107 16.66 -10.09 -15.42
CA GLU A 107 18.05 -9.64 -15.29
C GLU A 107 18.68 -10.12 -13.99
N ALA A 108 17.89 -10.19 -12.92
CA ALA A 108 18.30 -10.75 -11.63
C ALA A 108 18.31 -12.30 -11.59
N GLY A 109 18.04 -12.98 -12.71
CA GLY A 109 17.98 -14.45 -12.78
C GLY A 109 16.80 -15.06 -12.03
N GLN A 110 15.78 -14.27 -11.69
CA GLN A 110 14.60 -14.72 -10.95
C GLN A 110 13.53 -15.27 -11.88
N LYS A 111 12.72 -16.21 -11.37
CA LYS A 111 11.50 -16.64 -12.06
C LYS A 111 10.52 -15.47 -12.10
N THR A 112 10.23 -14.99 -13.30
CA THR A 112 9.46 -13.77 -13.53
C THR A 112 8.37 -13.99 -14.59
N GLY A 113 7.49 -13.01 -14.74
CA GLY A 113 6.42 -13.02 -15.74
C GLY A 113 6.90 -12.71 -17.16
N PRO A 114 5.99 -12.78 -18.15
CA PRO A 114 6.32 -12.56 -19.55
C PRO A 114 6.73 -11.11 -19.85
N THR A 115 7.64 -10.94 -20.81
CA THR A 115 8.10 -9.63 -21.32
C THR A 115 7.78 -9.40 -22.80
N SER A 116 7.22 -10.38 -23.49
CA SER A 116 6.85 -10.30 -24.91
C SER A 116 5.35 -10.10 -25.11
N CYS A 117 4.97 -9.43 -26.21
CA CYS A 117 3.58 -9.05 -26.49
C CYS A 117 2.62 -10.24 -26.48
N VAL A 118 2.96 -11.31 -27.19
CA VAL A 118 2.10 -12.49 -27.38
C VAL A 118 1.91 -13.32 -26.12
N LYS A 119 2.86 -13.27 -25.19
CA LYS A 119 2.76 -14.00 -23.93
C LYS A 119 1.86 -13.28 -22.91
N CYS A 120 1.55 -12.00 -23.14
CA CYS A 120 0.56 -11.25 -22.38
C CYS A 120 -0.80 -11.21 -23.09
N HIS A 121 -0.80 -10.94 -24.39
CA HIS A 121 -1.99 -10.69 -25.22
C HIS A 121 -2.46 -11.93 -26.03
N GLY A 122 -2.13 -13.14 -25.59
CA GLY A 122 -2.56 -14.37 -26.22
C GLY A 122 -3.93 -14.84 -25.71
N THR A 123 -4.67 -15.57 -26.53
CA THR A 123 -5.96 -16.21 -26.19
C THR A 123 -5.82 -17.44 -25.27
N ALA A 124 -4.61 -17.75 -24.80
CA ALA A 124 -4.35 -18.89 -23.94
C ALA A 124 -4.09 -18.44 -22.49
N GLN A 125 -5.08 -18.65 -21.64
CA GLN A 125 -4.92 -18.87 -20.21
C GLN A 125 -5.66 -20.13 -19.81
#